data_AF-A0A947PX57-F1
#
_entry.id   AF-A0A947PX57-F1
#
_cell.length_a   1.000
_cell.length_b   1.000
_cell.length_c   1.000
_cell.angle_alpha   90.00
_cell.angle_beta   90.00
_cell.angle_gamma   90.00
#
_symmetry.space_group_name_H-M   'P 1'
#
loop_
_entity.id
_entity.type
_entity.pdbx_description
1 polymer ?
#
loop_
_entity_poly.entity_id
_entity_poly.type
_entity_poly.pdbx_seq_one_letter_code
_entity_poly.pdbx_strand_id
1 'polypeptide(L)'
;MLRLVVIVLLLANAGYFAWSQGHLRQWGYGPQEQAEPQRMNQQIRPETLQILRVNPGKVSAAPAATPSPPAATTTTADASTPAPAEAAECLQAGVFDERQADALRTAAAGLPQGSWVLEPTPVPGRWMVYMGRFDDMDTLDKKRA
;
A
#
# COMPACT_ATOMS: atom_id res chain seq x y z
N MET A 1 14.30 -9.31 -49.56
CA MET A 1 14.04 -10.09 -48.34
C MET A 1 14.25 -9.28 -47.07
N LEU A 2 15.43 -8.70 -46.82
CA LEU A 2 15.71 -7.93 -45.59
C LEU A 2 14.74 -6.76 -45.35
N ARG A 3 14.36 -6.01 -46.40
CA ARG A 3 13.44 -4.86 -46.27
C ARG A 3 12.07 -5.25 -45.71
N LEU A 4 11.51 -6.38 -46.15
CA LEU A 4 10.25 -6.88 -45.62
C LEU A 4 10.39 -7.28 -44.15
N VAL A 5 11.50 -7.93 -43.80
CA VAL A 5 11.77 -8.30 -42.39
C VAL A 5 11.86 -7.04 -41.52
N VAL A 6 12.57 -6.00 -41.96
CA VAL A 6 12.68 -4.73 -41.23
C VAL A 6 11.30 -4.08 -41.06
N ILE A 7 10.47 -4.05 -42.11
CA ILE A 7 9.12 -3.47 -42.03
C ILE A 7 8.25 -4.24 -41.04
N VAL A 8 8.25 -5.57 -41.10
CA VAL A 8 7.49 -6.41 -40.17
C VAL A 8 7.93 -6.17 -38.73
N LEU A 9 9.24 -6.09 -38.50
CA LEU A 9 9.80 -5.89 -37.17
C LEU A 9 9.43 -4.50 -36.61
N LEU A 10 9.39 -3.49 -37.47
CA LEU A 10 8.98 -2.13 -37.12
C LEU A 10 7.48 -2.07 -36.76
N LEU A 11 6.63 -2.75 -37.54
CA LEU A 11 5.20 -2.87 -37.25
C LEU A 11 4.94 -3.63 -35.95
N ALA A 12 5.66 -4.72 -35.69
CA ALA A 12 5.55 -5.47 -34.44
C ALA A 12 5.91 -4.61 -33.23
N ASN A 13 6.98 -3.81 -33.32
CA ASN A 13 7.37 -2.89 -32.25
C ASN A 13 6.36 -1.76 -32.05
N ALA A 14 5.84 -1.16 -33.13
CA ALA A 14 4.82 -0.13 -33.04
C ALA A 14 3.52 -0.67 -32.42
N GLY A 15 3.11 -1.89 -32.80
CA GLY A 15 1.96 -2.57 -32.19
C GLY A 15 2.19 -2.86 -30.70
N TYR A 16 3.37 -3.36 -30.33
CA TYR A 16 3.74 -3.59 -28.94
C TYR A 16 3.76 -2.29 -28.13
N PHE A 17 4.31 -1.22 -28.69
CA PHE A 17 4.31 0.10 -28.07
C PHE A 17 2.89 0.58 -27.81
N ALA A 18 2.01 0.55 -28.82
CA ALA A 18 0.62 0.93 -28.70
C ALA A 18 -0.14 0.12 -27.64
N TRP A 19 0.15 -1.19 -27.54
CA TRP A 19 -0.41 -2.06 -26.51
C TRP A 19 0.09 -1.68 -25.11
N SER A 20 1.40 -1.52 -24.93
CA SER A 20 2.02 -1.20 -23.63
C SER A 20 1.58 0.15 -23.06
N GLN A 21 1.34 1.15 -23.93
CA GLN A 21 0.83 2.48 -23.56
C GLN A 21 -0.70 2.52 -23.36
N GLY A 22 -1.40 1.41 -23.61
CA GLY A 22 -2.82 1.30 -23.36
C GLY A 22 -3.74 1.89 -24.45
N HIS A 23 -3.23 2.27 -25.62
CA HIS A 23 -4.05 2.80 -26.71
C HIS A 23 -5.11 1.80 -27.23
N LEU A 24 -4.86 0.50 -27.05
CA LEU A 24 -5.76 -0.57 -27.48
C LEU A 24 -6.81 -0.94 -26.41
N ARG A 25 -6.80 -0.31 -25.22
CA ARG A 25 -7.65 -0.68 -24.08
C ARG A 25 -9.14 -0.51 -24.35
N GLN A 26 -9.52 0.48 -25.15
CA GLN A 26 -10.90 0.70 -25.58
C GLN A 26 -11.49 -0.48 -26.38
N TRP A 27 -10.63 -1.34 -26.95
CA TRP A 27 -11.04 -2.55 -27.67
C TRP A 27 -10.84 -3.83 -26.85
N GLY A 28 -10.59 -3.71 -25.53
CA GLY A 28 -10.39 -4.84 -24.63
C GLY A 28 -9.00 -5.49 -24.70
N TYR A 29 -8.09 -4.94 -25.50
CA TYR A 29 -6.72 -5.41 -25.62
C TYR A 29 -5.77 -4.45 -24.91
N GLY A 30 -5.18 -4.89 -23.79
CA GLY A 30 -4.24 -4.06 -23.06
C GLY A 30 -3.67 -4.79 -21.85
N PRO A 31 -2.55 -4.29 -21.29
CA PRO A 31 -2.05 -4.76 -20.01
C PRO A 31 -3.13 -4.60 -18.93
N GLN A 32 -3.26 -5.58 -18.04
CA GLN A 32 -4.14 -5.47 -16.88
C GLN A 32 -3.63 -4.35 -15.97
N GLU A 33 -4.49 -3.37 -15.66
CA GLU A 33 -4.16 -2.34 -14.69
C GLU A 33 -4.07 -2.95 -13.30
N GLN A 34 -2.92 -2.77 -12.66
CA GLN A 34 -2.66 -3.20 -11.30
C GLN A 34 -2.90 -2.06 -10.29
N ALA A 35 -3.79 -1.12 -10.60
CA ALA A 35 -4.18 -0.01 -9.74
C ALA A 35 -5.58 -0.26 -9.12
N GLU A 36 -5.90 0.43 -8.03
CA GLU A 36 -7.30 0.55 -7.58
C GLU A 36 -8.14 1.30 -8.63
N PRO A 37 -9.44 0.99 -8.80
CA PRO A 37 -10.30 0.10 -8.01
C PRO A 37 -10.48 -1.31 -8.60
N GLN A 38 -9.88 -1.63 -9.76
CA GLN A 38 -10.06 -2.95 -10.39
C GLN A 38 -9.51 -4.10 -9.54
N ARG A 39 -8.46 -3.84 -8.74
CA ARG A 39 -7.96 -4.81 -7.75
C ARG A 39 -9.02 -5.25 -6.73
N MET A 40 -9.96 -4.38 -6.37
CA MET A 40 -11.01 -4.69 -5.39
C MET A 40 -12.01 -5.71 -5.94
N ASN A 41 -12.28 -5.68 -7.25
CA ASN A 41 -13.16 -6.63 -7.94
C ASN A 41 -12.48 -7.99 -8.24
N GLN A 42 -11.15 -8.06 -8.14
CA GLN A 42 -10.37 -9.28 -8.37
C GLN A 42 -9.93 -9.95 -7.06
N GLN A 43 -10.51 -9.58 -5.92
CA GLN A 43 -10.19 -10.21 -4.65
C GLN A 43 -10.69 -11.66 -4.64
N ILE A 44 -9.80 -12.59 -4.36
CA ILE A 44 -10.11 -14.00 -4.21
C ILE A 44 -10.62 -14.21 -2.79
N ARG A 45 -11.89 -14.62 -2.65
CA ARG A 45 -12.55 -14.91 -1.36
C ARG A 45 -12.55 -13.75 -0.35
N PRO A 46 -13.05 -12.56 -0.72
CA PRO A 46 -13.14 -11.42 0.20
C PRO A 46 -13.94 -11.76 1.48
N GLU A 47 -14.88 -12.70 1.41
CA GLU A 47 -15.72 -13.15 2.53
C GLU A 47 -14.95 -13.86 3.66
N THR A 48 -13.69 -14.26 3.43
CA THR A 48 -12.86 -14.93 4.45
C THR A 48 -12.04 -13.95 5.30
N LEU A 49 -12.02 -12.67 4.93
CA LEU A 49 -11.30 -11.63 5.66
C LEU A 49 -12.04 -11.29 6.96
N GLN A 50 -11.47 -11.69 8.09
CA GLN A 50 -11.95 -11.28 9.41
C GLN A 50 -11.12 -10.09 9.88
N ILE A 51 -11.78 -8.95 10.11
CA ILE A 51 -11.16 -7.78 10.72
C ILE A 51 -11.07 -8.03 12.22
N LEU A 52 -9.92 -8.53 12.69
CA LEU A 52 -9.65 -8.63 14.13
C LEU A 52 -9.47 -7.21 14.69
N ARG A 53 -10.46 -6.75 15.46
CA ARG A 53 -10.26 -5.56 16.30
C ARG A 53 -9.27 -5.94 17.39
N VAL A 54 -8.04 -5.45 17.29
CA VAL A 54 -7.12 -5.45 18.43
C VAL A 54 -7.71 -4.51 19.45
N ASN A 55 -8.28 -5.06 20.53
CA ASN A 55 -8.64 -4.27 21.69
C ASN A 55 -7.36 -4.06 22.50
N PRO A 56 -6.77 -2.85 22.53
CA PRO A 56 -5.52 -2.60 23.25
C PRO A 56 -5.65 -2.82 24.76
N GLY A 57 -6.88 -3.03 25.28
CA GLY A 57 -7.14 -3.34 26.69
C GLY A 57 -7.11 -4.82 27.08
N LYS A 58 -6.82 -5.76 26.17
CA LYS A 58 -6.80 -7.21 26.49
C LYS A 58 -5.46 -7.86 26.19
N VAL A 59 -4.39 -7.33 26.79
CA VAL A 59 -3.22 -8.16 27.10
C VAL A 59 -3.66 -9.16 28.17
N SER A 60 -3.64 -10.44 27.81
CA SER A 60 -4.07 -11.57 28.62
C SER A 60 -3.29 -11.64 29.94
N ALA A 61 -3.93 -11.25 31.05
CA ALA A 61 -3.46 -11.59 32.39
C ALA A 61 -4.03 -12.96 32.79
N ALA A 62 -3.13 -13.89 33.11
CA ALA A 62 -3.43 -15.21 33.67
C ALA A 62 -4.16 -15.10 35.03
N PRO A 63 -4.94 -16.12 35.45
CA PRO A 63 -5.92 -15.97 36.52
C PRO A 63 -5.32 -16.24 37.91
N ALA A 64 -5.55 -15.32 38.85
CA ALA A 64 -5.45 -15.58 40.29
C ALA A 64 -6.61 -14.87 41.02
N ALA A 65 -7.19 -15.60 41.97
CA ALA A 65 -8.48 -15.41 42.63
C ALA A 65 -8.64 -14.14 43.47
N THR A 66 -9.90 -13.67 43.66
CA THR A 66 -10.72 -13.65 44.92
C THR A 66 -11.92 -12.68 44.75
N PRO A 67 -13.14 -12.93 45.28
CA PRO A 67 -14.35 -12.17 44.93
C PRO A 67 -14.75 -11.06 45.92
N SER A 68 -15.30 -9.94 45.42
CA SER A 68 -16.14 -8.98 46.16
C SER A 68 -16.94 -8.02 45.24
N PRO A 69 -18.09 -7.47 45.70
CA PRO A 69 -19.29 -7.19 44.89
C PRO A 69 -19.33 -5.81 44.17
N PRO A 70 -20.36 -5.54 43.32
CA PRO A 70 -20.30 -4.51 42.29
C PRO A 70 -20.62 -3.12 42.84
N ALA A 71 -19.73 -2.16 42.58
CA ALA A 71 -20.08 -0.75 42.59
C ALA A 71 -20.52 -0.38 41.16
N ALA A 72 -21.81 -0.11 41.01
CA ALA A 72 -22.37 0.47 39.81
C ALA A 72 -21.82 1.90 39.65
N THR A 73 -21.10 2.15 38.57
CA THR A 73 -20.98 3.48 37.99
C THR A 73 -21.43 3.40 36.54
N THR A 74 -22.67 3.82 36.35
CA THR A 74 -23.19 4.31 35.08
C THR A 74 -22.24 5.36 34.53
N THR A 75 -21.51 5.02 33.46
CA THR A 75 -20.96 6.03 32.56
C THR A 75 -21.74 5.92 31.27
N THR A 76 -22.63 6.89 31.11
CA THR A 76 -23.35 7.24 29.89
C THR A 76 -22.41 7.18 28.71
N ALA A 77 -22.52 6.13 27.89
CA ALA A 77 -21.98 6.15 26.54
C ALA A 77 -22.90 7.08 25.76
N ASP A 78 -22.45 8.33 25.59
CA ASP A 78 -23.06 9.25 24.65
C ASP A 78 -23.01 8.60 23.27
N ALA A 79 -24.16 8.10 22.84
CA ALA A 79 -24.39 7.60 21.51
C ALA A 79 -24.44 8.80 20.58
N SER A 80 -23.27 9.36 20.27
CA SER A 80 -23.12 10.25 19.14
C SER A 80 -23.39 9.44 17.87
N THR A 81 -24.64 9.54 17.43
CA THR A 81 -25.11 9.16 16.10
C THR A 81 -24.16 9.80 15.08
N PRO A 82 -23.49 9.05 14.19
CA PRO A 82 -22.67 9.68 13.17
C PRO A 82 -23.62 10.47 12.26
N ALA A 83 -23.44 11.80 12.26
CA ALA A 83 -24.09 12.68 11.31
C ALA A 83 -23.77 12.21 9.88
N PRO A 84 -24.69 12.39 8.93
CA PRO A 84 -24.46 11.96 7.55
C PRO A 84 -23.24 12.69 7.02
N ALA A 85 -22.16 11.94 6.76
CA ALA A 85 -20.98 12.48 6.13
C ALA A 85 -21.39 12.95 4.73
N GLU A 86 -21.49 14.28 4.56
CA GLU A 86 -21.33 14.90 3.25
C GLU A 86 -20.11 14.27 2.59
N ALA A 87 -20.18 13.97 1.30
CA ALA A 87 -19.16 13.22 0.56
C ALA A 87 -17.76 13.83 0.78
N ALA A 88 -17.06 13.34 1.80
CA ALA A 88 -15.77 13.84 2.21
C ALA A 88 -14.75 13.25 1.25
N GLU A 89 -14.18 14.09 0.40
CA GLU A 89 -13.08 13.70 -0.46
C GLU A 89 -11.83 13.51 0.41
N CYS A 90 -11.32 12.28 0.47
CA CYS A 90 -10.05 12.00 1.14
C CYS A 90 -8.90 12.29 0.18
N LEU A 91 -8.09 13.30 0.51
CA LEU A 91 -6.87 13.61 -0.21
C LEU A 91 -5.72 12.77 0.34
N GLN A 92 -4.99 12.08 -0.53
CA GLN A 92 -3.83 11.27 -0.18
C GLN A 92 -2.56 11.86 -0.82
N ALA A 93 -1.53 12.02 0.01
CA ALA A 93 -0.18 12.34 -0.46
C ALA A 93 0.64 11.07 -0.74
N GLY A 94 1.82 11.23 -1.33
CA GLY A 94 2.76 10.13 -1.56
C GLY A 94 3.41 9.58 -0.29
N VAL A 95 4.37 8.67 -0.48
CA VAL A 95 5.19 8.13 0.62
C VAL A 95 6.22 9.16 1.09
N PHE A 96 6.46 9.18 2.39
CA PHE A 96 7.44 10.05 3.03
C PHE A 96 8.56 9.19 3.65
N ASP A 97 9.77 9.71 3.66
CA ASP A 97 10.82 9.13 4.50
C ASP A 97 10.56 9.41 6.00
N GLU A 98 11.35 8.77 6.88
CA GLU A 98 11.19 8.87 8.33
C GLU A 98 11.24 10.33 8.83
N ARG A 99 12.17 11.14 8.30
CA ARG A 99 12.36 12.53 8.73
C ARG A 99 11.20 13.41 8.29
N GLN A 100 10.74 13.21 7.05
CA GLN A 100 9.57 13.89 6.51
C GLN A 100 8.31 13.53 7.29
N ALA A 101 8.13 12.26 7.65
CA ALA A 101 7.01 11.79 8.45
C ALA A 101 6.98 12.44 9.85
N ASP A 102 8.14 12.59 10.50
CA ASP A 102 8.26 13.27 11.80
C ASP A 102 7.88 14.75 11.72
N ALA A 103 8.37 15.45 10.69
CA ALA A 103 8.02 16.84 10.43
C ALA A 103 6.51 16.99 10.17
N LEU A 104 5.92 16.05 9.42
CA LEU A 104 4.50 16.05 9.09
C LEU A 104 3.62 15.82 10.33
N ARG A 105 3.99 14.90 11.22
CA ARG A 105 3.26 14.70 12.50
C ARG A 105 3.27 15.95 13.37
N THR A 106 4.39 16.67 13.39
CA THR A 106 4.51 17.92 14.14
C THR A 106 3.62 19.02 13.54
N ALA A 107 3.63 19.17 12.22
CA ALA A 107 2.80 20.16 11.53
C ALA A 107 1.29 19.83 11.64
N ALA A 108 0.93 18.55 11.58
CA ALA A 108 -0.46 18.08 11.63
C ALA A 108 -1.07 18.08 13.05
N ALA A 109 -0.27 18.31 14.10
CA ALA A 109 -0.74 18.34 15.48
C ALA A 109 -1.80 19.42 15.75
N GLY A 110 -1.85 20.47 14.93
CA GLY A 110 -2.87 21.53 15.01
C GLY A 110 -4.16 21.25 14.23
N LEU A 111 -4.24 20.15 13.47
CA LEU A 111 -5.42 19.80 12.70
C LEU A 111 -6.51 19.15 13.57
N PRO A 112 -7.79 19.23 13.18
CA PRO A 112 -8.87 18.56 13.90
C PRO A 112 -8.61 17.06 14.10
N GLN A 113 -8.99 16.54 15.26
CA GLN A 113 -8.82 15.11 15.52
C GLN A 113 -9.67 14.27 14.55
N GLY A 114 -9.08 13.21 14.01
CA GLY A 114 -9.73 12.33 13.04
C GLY A 114 -9.80 12.89 11.62
N SER A 115 -9.30 14.10 11.35
CA SER A 115 -9.27 14.66 9.98
C SER A 115 -8.04 14.25 9.16
N TRP A 116 -7.08 13.56 9.78
CA TRP A 116 -5.87 13.08 9.12
C TRP A 116 -5.35 11.79 9.77
N VAL A 117 -4.61 11.01 8.98
CA VAL A 117 -3.91 9.80 9.44
C VAL A 117 -2.58 9.71 8.71
N LEU A 118 -1.57 9.14 9.36
CA LEU A 118 -0.30 8.79 8.74
C LEU A 118 -0.06 7.30 8.91
N GLU A 119 -0.13 6.55 7.82
CA GLU A 119 -0.09 5.10 7.85
C GLU A 119 1.32 4.58 7.50
N PRO A 120 1.93 3.73 8.35
CA PRO A 120 3.25 3.17 8.07
C PRO A 120 3.17 2.22 6.87
N THR A 121 3.94 2.52 5.83
CA THR A 121 4.04 1.67 4.64
C THR A 121 5.30 0.80 4.73
N PRO A 122 5.19 -0.54 4.71
CA PRO A 122 6.35 -1.41 4.69
C PRO A 122 7.12 -1.21 3.38
N VAL A 123 8.41 -0.88 3.47
CA VAL A 123 9.28 -0.85 2.29
C VAL A 123 9.40 -2.29 1.78
N PRO A 124 9.00 -2.58 0.52
CA PRO A 124 9.10 -3.93 -0.01
C PRO A 124 10.56 -4.38 0.04
N GLY A 125 10.79 -5.64 0.42
CA GLY A 125 12.13 -6.22 0.44
C GLY A 125 12.78 -6.08 -0.93
N ARG A 126 13.94 -5.41 -0.98
CA ARG A 126 14.76 -5.32 -2.20
C ARG A 126 15.67 -6.54 -2.29
N TRP A 127 15.69 -7.17 -3.46
CA TRP A 127 16.63 -8.24 -3.76
C TRP A 127 17.93 -7.62 -4.28
N MET A 128 19.06 -8.08 -3.75
CA MET A 128 20.39 -7.75 -4.26
C MET A 128 21.08 -9.05 -4.66
N VAL A 129 21.65 -9.08 -5.86
CA VAL A 129 22.56 -10.16 -6.26
C VAL A 129 23.93 -9.84 -5.68
N TYR A 130 24.29 -10.51 -4.59
CA TYR A 130 25.61 -10.38 -3.99
C TYR A 130 26.58 -11.37 -4.65
N MET A 131 27.54 -10.85 -5.41
CA MET A 131 28.57 -11.66 -6.10
C MET A 131 29.76 -12.04 -5.20
N GLY A 132 29.71 -11.73 -3.90
CA GLY A 132 30.86 -11.86 -3.00
C GLY A 132 31.75 -10.62 -2.98
N ARG A 133 32.85 -10.70 -2.24
CA ARG A 133 33.92 -9.68 -2.24
C ARG A 133 34.88 -9.96 -3.40
N PHE A 134 35.26 -8.93 -4.13
CA PHE A 134 36.33 -9.00 -5.14
C PHE A 134 37.68 -8.71 -4.48
N ASP A 135 38.73 -9.41 -4.91
CA ASP A 135 40.07 -9.28 -4.33
C ASP A 135 40.84 -8.07 -4.87
N ASP A 136 40.45 -7.56 -6.05
CA ASP A 136 41.07 -6.41 -6.71
C ASP A 136 40.03 -5.55 -7.46
N MET A 137 40.44 -4.34 -7.86
CA MET A 137 39.56 -3.38 -8.56
C MET A 137 39.29 -3.78 -10.02
N ASP A 138 40.25 -4.40 -10.70
CA ASP A 138 40.12 -4.80 -12.12
C ASP A 138 39.02 -5.86 -12.32
N THR A 139 38.90 -6.82 -11.39
CA THR A 139 37.86 -7.84 -11.40
C THR A 139 36.48 -7.25 -11.16
N LEU A 140 36.37 -6.25 -10.29
CA LEU A 140 35.14 -5.52 -10.04
C LEU A 140 34.72 -4.67 -11.26
N ASP A 141 35.67 -4.01 -11.92
CA ASP A 141 35.37 -3.20 -13.11
C ASP A 141 34.93 -4.07 -14.29
N LYS A 142 35.50 -5.27 -14.48
CA LYS A 142 35.02 -6.27 -15.44
C LYS A 142 33.60 -6.76 -15.18
N LYS A 143 33.09 -6.65 -13.95
CA LYS A 143 31.73 -7.06 -13.57
C LYS A 143 30.69 -5.94 -13.63
N ARG A 144 31.13 -4.69 -13.79
CA ARG A 144 30.25 -3.50 -13.92
C ARG A 144 29.83 -3.20 -15.35
N ALA A 145 30.63 -3.61 -16.33
CA ALA A 145 30.35 -3.48 -17.77
C ALA A 145 29.42 -4.61 -18.26
#